data_AF-A0A357CYR4-F1
#
_entry.id   AF-A0A357CYR4-F1
#
_cell.length_a   1.000
_cell.length_b   1.000
_cell.length_c   1.000
_cell.angle_alpha   90.00
_cell.angle_beta   90.00
_cell.angle_gamma   90.00
#
_symmetry.space_group_name_H-M   'P 1'
#
loop_
_entity.id
_entity.type
_entity.pdbx_description
1 polymer ?
#
loop_
_entity_poly.entity_id
_entity_poly.type
_entity_poly.pdbx_seq_one_letter_code
_entity_poly.pdbx_strand_id
1 'polypeptide(L)' 'VLLIDADPQGSLTVSLGIKNPDELEVSLSTMMDAVIKDKEIPTDGGILKTAEGVELLPSNIELSGMETGLVNTMSREFVL' A
#
# COMPACT_ATOMS: atom_id res chain seq x y z
N VAL A 1 6.98 2.14 15.42
CA VAL A 1 6.76 0.80 14.83
C VAL A 1 5.90 1.01 13.61
N LEU A 2 6.38 0.58 12.44
CA LEU A 2 5.66 0.72 11.17
C LEU A 2 5.02 -0.63 10.81
N LEU A 3 3.71 -0.62 10.64
CA LEU A 3 2.90 -1.73 10.18
C LEU A 3 2.63 -1.51 8.69
N ILE A 4 2.79 -2.55 7.90
CA ILE A 4 2.51 -2.52 6.46
C ILE A 4 1.40 -3.54 6.22
N ASP A 5 0.25 -3.05 5.77
CA ASP A 5 -0.82 -3.92 5.30
C ASP A 5 -0.52 -4.25 3.82
N ALA A 6 -0.27 -5.52 3.54
CA ALA A 6 0.01 -6.02 2.18
C ALA A 6 -1.11 -6.94 1.68
N ASP A 7 -2.26 -6.96 2.37
CA ASP A 7 -3.44 -7.69 1.96
C ASP A 7 -4.43 -6.72 1.29
N PRO A 8 -4.85 -6.93 0.03
CA PRO A 8 -5.84 -6.08 -0.63
C PRO A 8 -7.20 -6.02 0.10
N GLN A 9 -7.47 -6.93 1.04
CA GLN A 9 -8.66 -6.87 1.90
C GLN A 9 -8.58 -5.81 3.01
N GLY A 10 -7.40 -5.22 3.26
CA GLY A 10 -7.22 -4.11 4.20
C GLY A 10 -7.60 -4.48 5.64
N SER A 11 -7.52 -5.77 6.01
CA SER A 11 -8.03 -6.25 7.30
C SER A 11 -7.29 -5.63 8.50
N LEU A 12 -5.98 -5.40 8.35
CA LEU A 12 -5.16 -4.73 9.35
C LEU A 12 -5.54 -3.25 9.45
N THR A 13 -5.77 -2.63 8.30
CA THR A 13 -6.18 -1.23 8.16
C THR A 13 -7.53 -0.96 8.84
N VAL A 14 -8.52 -1.82 8.62
CA VAL A 14 -9.84 -1.76 9.29
C VAL A 14 -9.72 -2.00 10.79
N SER A 15 -8.88 -2.95 11.19
CA SER A 15 -8.66 -3.27 12.61
C SER A 15 -8.04 -2.12 13.41
N LEU A 16 -7.29 -1.25 12.74
CA LEU A 16 -6.66 -0.04 13.32
C LEU A 16 -7.55 1.21 13.25
N GLY A 17 -8.82 1.04 12.91
CA GLY A 17 -9.83 2.11 12.95
C GLY A 17 -10.03 2.85 11.63
N ILE A 18 -9.34 2.47 10.56
CA ILE A 18 -9.54 3.02 9.22
C ILE A 18 -10.67 2.26 8.54
N LYS A 19 -11.89 2.78 8.68
CA LYS A 19 -13.11 2.12 8.21
C LYS A 19 -13.18 1.95 6.70
N ASN A 20 -12.59 2.88 5.95
CA ASN A 20 -12.68 2.94 4.49
C ASN A 20 -11.28 2.98 3.88
N PRO A 21 -10.56 1.83 3.81
CA PRO A 21 -9.25 1.77 3.15
C PRO A 21 -9.32 2.14 1.65
N ASP A 22 -10.46 1.92 1.00
CA ASP A 22 -10.67 2.28 -0.41
C ASP A 22 -10.82 3.80 -0.64
N GLU A 23 -11.14 4.58 0.39
CA GLU A 23 -11.23 6.05 0.30
C GLU A 23 -9.87 6.74 0.51
N LEU A 24 -8.81 5.97 0.77
CA LEU A 24 -7.47 6.50 0.96
C LEU A 24 -6.87 6.93 -0.39
N GLU A 25 -6.51 8.21 -0.49
CA GLU A 25 -5.86 8.77 -1.70
C GLU A 25 -4.45 8.18 -1.94
N VAL A 26 -3.78 7.71 -0.88
CA VAL A 26 -2.45 7.10 -0.96
C VAL A 26 -2.45 5.80 -0.19
N SER A 27 -2.10 4.71 -0.86
CA SER A 27 -1.92 3.39 -0.27
C SER A 27 -0.64 2.72 -0.80
N LEU A 28 -0.34 1.52 -0.30
CA LEU A 28 0.78 0.70 -0.78
C LEU A 28 0.74 0.51 -2.31
N SER A 29 -0.44 0.30 -2.90
CA SER A 29 -0.57 0.13 -4.35
C SER A 29 -0.19 1.39 -5.13
N THR A 30 -0.59 2.57 -4.63
CA THR A 30 -0.23 3.87 -5.20
C THR A 30 1.28 4.10 -5.18
N MET A 31 1.94 3.74 -4.08
CA MET A 31 3.39 3.83 -3.97
C MET A 31 4.10 2.88 -4.94
N MET A 32 3.65 1.62 -5.01
CA MET A 32 4.19 0.65 -5.94
C MET A 32 4.01 1.12 -7.39
N ASP A 33 2.88 1.73 -7.72
CA ASP A 33 2.61 2.28 -9.06
C ASP A 33 3.49 3.49 -9.36
N ALA A 34 3.73 4.35 -8.38
CA ALA A 34 4.66 5.46 -8.51
C ALA A 34 6.08 4.95 -8.79
N VAL A 35 6.56 3.93 -8.06
CA VAL A 35 7.86 3.31 -8.29
C VAL A 35 7.96 2.67 -9.68
N ILE A 36 6.95 1.91 -10.10
CA ILE A 36 6.94 1.25 -11.43
C ILE A 36 6.93 2.29 -12.56
N LYS A 37 6.22 3.41 -12.38
CA LYS A 37 6.09 4.47 -13.38
C LYS A 37 7.15 5.57 -13.25
N ASP A 38 8.14 5.40 -12.37
CA ASP A 38 9.20 6.37 -12.09
C ASP A 38 8.65 7.78 -11.76
N LYS A 39 7.54 7.80 -11.00
CA LYS A 39 6.90 9.02 -10.50
C LYS A 39 7.38 9.34 -9.09
N GLU A 40 7.25 10.62 -8.73
CA GLU A 40 7.56 11.09 -7.38
C GLU A 40 6.66 10.40 -6.35
N ILE A 41 7.27 9.81 -5.33
CA ILE A 41 6.57 9.21 -4.20
C ILE A 41 6.20 10.35 -3.24
N PRO A 42 4.94 10.45 -2.78
CA PRO A 42 4.57 11.45 -1.78
C PRO A 42 5.48 11.33 -0.54
N THR A 43 5.92 12.47 0.00
CA THR A 43 6.90 12.58 1.09
C THR A 43 6.53 11.81 2.35
N ASP A 44 5.24 11.64 2.56
CA ASP A 44 4.61 11.03 3.71
C ASP A 44 4.39 9.52 3.48
N GLY A 45 4.64 9.05 2.25
CA GLY A 45 4.53 7.64 1.84
C GLY A 45 3.15 7.03 2.06
N GLY A 46 2.09 7.82 2.29
CA GLY A 46 0.79 7.27 2.71
C GLY A 46 0.80 6.67 4.12
N ILE A 47 1.78 7.02 4.96
CA ILE A 47 1.89 6.50 6.32
C ILE A 47 0.87 7.23 7.22
N LEU A 48 -0.04 6.47 7.79
CA LEU A 48 -1.08 6.94 8.69
C LEU A 48 -0.72 6.65 10.14
N LYS A 49 -0.87 7.64 11.01
CA LYS A 49 -0.72 7.44 12.46
C LYS A 49 -2.03 6.94 13.05
N THR A 50 -1.94 5.83 13.74
CA THR A 50 -3.07 5.20 14.43
C THR A 50 -3.17 5.69 15.87
N ALA A 51 -4.34 5.50 16.50
CA ALA A 51 -4.60 5.93 17.87
C ALA A 51 -3.71 5.20 18.89
N GLU A 52 -3.24 4.01 18.54
CA GLU A 52 -2.33 3.16 19.30
C GLU A 52 -0.88 3.66 19.29
N GLY A 53 -0.59 4.77 18.59
CA GLY A 53 0.76 5.34 18.48
C GLY A 53 1.67 4.59 17.52
N VAL A 54 1.10 3.74 16.66
CA VAL A 54 1.84 3.04 15.60
C VAL A 54 1.57 3.68 14.25
N GLU A 55 2.54 3.55 13.36
CA GLU A 55 2.46 4.02 11.98
C GLU A 55 1.97 2.86 11.11
N LEU A 56 1.01 3.12 10.23
CA LEU A 56 0.39 2.14 9.35
C LEU A 56 0.52 2.62 7.91
N LEU A 57 1.08 1.77 7.05
CA LEU A 57 0.95 1.90 5.61
C LEU A 57 -0.22 1.01 5.16
N PRO A 58 -1.37 1.60 4.77
CA PRO A 58 -2.56 0.86 4.39
C PRO A 58 -2.45 0.29 2.97
N SER A 59 -3.20 -0.77 2.71
CA SER A 59 -3.47 -1.34 1.38
C SER A 59 -4.91 -1.07 0.97
N ASN A 60 -5.16 -1.13 -0.33
CA ASN A 60 -6.50 -1.07 -0.91
C ASN A 60 -6.70 -2.21 -1.92
N ILE A 61 -7.92 -2.38 -2.42
CA ILE A 61 -8.24 -3.43 -3.40
C ILE A 61 -7.45 -3.30 -4.70
N GLU A 62 -6.94 -2.10 -5.02
CA GLU A 62 -6.10 -1.86 -6.20
C GLU A 62 -4.79 -2.66 -6.15
N LEU A 63 -4.32 -3.03 -4.95
CA LEU A 63 -3.17 -3.92 -4.77
C LEU A 63 -3.40 -5.30 -5.42
N SER A 64 -4.64 -5.80 -5.45
CA SER A 64 -5.01 -7.04 -6.15
C SER A 64 -4.87 -6.89 -7.67
N GLY A 65 -5.23 -5.71 -8.20
CA GLY A 65 -4.99 -5.37 -9.60
C GLY A 65 -3.49 -5.24 -9.93
N MET A 66 -2.71 -4.77 -8.96
CA MET A 66 -1.26 -4.62 -9.09
C MET A 66 -0.54 -5.95 -9.28
N GLU A 67 -1.00 -7.02 -8.62
CA GLU A 67 -0.48 -8.37 -8.83
C GLU A 67 -0.63 -8.81 -10.30
N THR A 68 -1.80 -8.53 -10.90
CA THR A 68 -2.05 -8.82 -12.33
C THR A 68 -1.20 -7.94 -13.26
N GLY A 69 -0.97 -6.67 -12.89
CA GLY A 69 -0.06 -5.76 -13.62
C GLY A 69 1.40 -6.20 -13.55
N LEU A 70 1.86 -6.67 -12.39
CA LEU A 70 3.19 -7.22 -12.16
C LEU A 70 3.41 -8.55 -12.91
N VAL A 71 2.36 -9.37 -13.08
CA VAL A 71 2.43 -10.60 -13.89
C VAL A 71 2.82 -10.32 -15.36
N ASN A 72 2.46 -9.16 -15.91
CA ASN A 72 2.86 -8.73 -17.26
C ASN A 72 4.16 -7.90 -17.30
N THR A 73 4.75 -7.59 -16.14
CA THR A 73 5.96 -6.76 -16.06
C THR A 73 7.21 -7.65 -15.99
N MET A 74 8.17 -7.41 -16.89
CA MET A 74 9.47 -8.11 -16.89
C MET A 74 10.26 -7.78 -15.61
N SER A 75 10.81 -8.80 -14.94
CA SER A 75 11.48 -8.75 -13.60
C SER A 75 10.54 -8.91 -12.39
N ARG A 76 9.76 -9.99 -12.42
CA ARG A 76 8.84 -10.41 -11.35
C ARG A 76 9.52 -10.70 -9.99
N GLU A 77 10.83 -10.88 -9.96
CA GLU A 77 11.59 -11.20 -8.75
C GLU A 77 13.03 -10.68 -8.92
N PHE A 78 13.52 -9.89 -7.95
CA PHE A 78 14.95 -9.64 -7.78
C PHE A 78 15.33 -10.26 -6.44
N VAL A 79 15.80 -11.50 -6.48
CA VAL A 79 16.47 -12.14 -5.34
C VAL A 79 17.88 -11.53 -5.28
N LEU A 80 18.17 -10.81 -4.21
CA LEU A 80 19.50 -10.29 -3.88
C LEU A 80 20.29 -11.32 -3.06
#